data_AF-A0A7J2U1V6-F1
#
_entry.id   AF-A0A7J2U1V6-F1
#
_cell.length_a   1.000
_cell.length_b   1.000
_cell.length_c   1.000
_cell.angle_alpha   90.00
_cell.angle_beta   90.00
_cell.angle_gamma   90.00
#
_symmetry.space_group_name_H-M   'P 1'
#
loop_
_entity.id
_entity.type
_entity.pdbx_description
1 polymer ?
#
loop_
_entity_poly.entity_id
_entity_poly.type
_entity_poly.pdbx_seq_one_letter_code
_entity_poly.pdbx_strand_id
1 'polypeptide(L)'
;MQGIPVEPFINSGVVQSTSSKGYVWLFLDKNKIVVASNTYRHDDHYELLKILREHFALEVLGPVPKELEPLVALAKPAAVEAVKPPSKPVQIVKRFSARDPLEDVVVSVLEALGFSVKVDHRIVSRAGTEVEVDVWAEKAVGDMRFAIYASCKNWDRPVEVGVVREEFGRILQLPFIPHVRVIVAPFFTESAKKEAYADGFVVIETGEKAAEENLEKVYQRVYEKLNKLFMGVVPKWMQELAEKARTIAEEIKKLSEELEKAAGIAR
;
A
#
# COMPACT_ATOMS: atom_id res chain seq x y z
N MET A 1 -16.38 5.13 -24.01
CA MET A 1 -15.03 4.88 -23.46
C MET A 1 -14.39 6.23 -23.17
N GLN A 2 -14.06 6.49 -21.92
CA GLN A 2 -13.39 7.72 -21.50
C GLN A 2 -11.92 7.37 -21.30
N GLY A 3 -11.02 7.99 -22.06
CA GLY A 3 -9.59 7.73 -22.00
C GLY A 3 -8.90 8.63 -20.98
N ILE A 4 -7.78 8.18 -20.40
CA ILE A 4 -6.95 8.96 -19.47
C ILE A 4 -5.47 8.95 -19.93
N PRO A 5 -4.76 10.09 -19.93
CA PRO A 5 -3.34 10.17 -20.26
C PRO A 5 -2.44 9.56 -19.17
N VAL A 6 -1.42 8.77 -19.54
CA VAL A 6 -0.54 8.02 -18.59
C VAL A 6 0.74 8.78 -18.17
N GLU A 7 1.00 9.96 -18.74
CA GLU A 7 2.16 10.80 -18.39
C GLU A 7 2.31 11.11 -16.88
N PRO A 8 1.25 11.22 -16.06
CA PRO A 8 1.40 11.40 -14.60
C PRO A 8 1.94 10.17 -13.84
N PHE A 9 2.00 9.01 -14.48
CA PHE A 9 2.27 7.71 -13.82
C PHE A 9 3.61 7.09 -14.23
N ILE A 10 4.17 7.48 -15.38
CA ILE A 10 5.48 7.03 -15.85
C ILE A 10 6.51 8.02 -15.31
N ASN A 11 7.14 7.68 -14.19
CA ASN A 11 8.18 8.49 -13.56
C ASN A 11 9.56 7.84 -13.75
N SER A 12 9.90 7.48 -14.99
CA SER A 12 11.27 7.15 -15.38
C SER A 12 11.94 8.43 -15.89
N GLY A 13 13.10 8.79 -15.31
CA GLY A 13 13.83 10.05 -15.56
C GLY A 13 14.36 10.24 -17.00
N VAL A 14 13.88 9.47 -17.97
CA VAL A 14 14.30 9.49 -19.38
C VAL A 14 13.34 10.32 -20.26
N VAL A 15 12.11 10.59 -19.79
CA VAL A 15 11.04 11.17 -20.63
C VAL A 15 11.03 12.72 -20.63
N GLN A 16 11.87 13.39 -19.84
CA GLN A 16 11.85 14.86 -19.74
C GLN A 16 12.56 15.60 -20.90
N SER A 17 13.27 14.90 -21.78
CA SER A 17 13.97 15.54 -22.89
C SER A 17 13.57 14.94 -24.24
N THR A 18 12.40 15.30 -24.76
CA THR A 18 12.20 15.57 -26.20
C THR A 18 10.76 15.99 -26.46
N SER A 19 10.61 17.16 -27.08
CA SER A 19 9.36 17.79 -27.47
C SER A 19 8.67 17.05 -28.63
N SER A 20 7.84 16.06 -28.30
CA SER A 20 6.70 15.64 -29.13
C SER A 20 5.67 14.95 -28.23
N LYS A 21 4.59 15.65 -27.90
CA LYS A 21 3.48 15.19 -27.03
C LYS A 21 2.86 13.90 -27.57
N GLY A 22 3.24 12.76 -27.01
CA GLY A 22 2.60 11.47 -27.26
C GLY A 22 1.88 11.01 -26.00
N TYR A 23 0.57 11.24 -25.94
CA TYR A 23 -0.24 10.82 -24.80
C TYR A 23 -0.52 9.32 -24.89
N VAL A 24 -0.08 8.54 -23.91
CA VAL A 24 -0.55 7.16 -23.75
C VAL A 24 -1.98 7.22 -23.23
N TRP A 25 -2.93 6.51 -23.85
CA TRP A 25 -4.33 6.49 -23.40
C TRP A 25 -4.70 5.13 -22.82
N LEU A 26 -5.20 5.14 -21.59
CA LEU A 26 -5.85 4.00 -20.96
C LEU A 26 -7.37 4.11 -21.14
N PHE A 27 -7.98 3.03 -21.58
CA PHE A 27 -9.43 2.89 -21.64
C PHE A 27 -9.85 1.81 -20.65
N LEU A 28 -10.87 2.13 -19.84
CA LEU A 28 -11.47 1.17 -18.93
C LEU A 28 -12.72 0.60 -19.62
N ASP A 29 -12.77 -0.71 -19.80
CA ASP A 29 -13.93 -1.43 -20.29
C ASP A 29 -14.24 -2.63 -19.39
N LYS A 30 -15.31 -2.51 -18.59
CA LYS A 30 -15.73 -3.51 -17.60
C LYS A 30 -14.58 -3.88 -16.65
N ASN A 31 -14.04 -5.10 -16.76
CA ASN A 31 -12.94 -5.62 -15.95
C ASN A 31 -11.59 -5.58 -16.69
N LYS A 32 -11.50 -4.87 -17.82
CA LYS A 32 -10.30 -4.82 -18.66
C LYS A 32 -9.75 -3.40 -18.75
N ILE A 33 -8.42 -3.31 -18.67
CA ILE A 33 -7.67 -2.12 -19.03
C ILE A 33 -7.24 -2.32 -20.49
N VAL A 34 -7.67 -1.42 -21.36
CA VAL A 34 -7.34 -1.45 -22.79
C VAL A 34 -6.34 -0.33 -23.07
N VAL A 35 -5.21 -0.69 -23.68
CA VAL A 35 -4.14 0.24 -24.04
C VAL A 35 -4.04 0.31 -25.56
N ALA A 36 -4.24 1.50 -26.14
CA ALA A 36 -4.22 1.67 -27.59
C ALA A 36 -2.80 1.97 -28.11
N SER A 37 -2.19 1.00 -28.78
CA SER A 37 -0.81 1.06 -29.30
C SER A 37 -0.54 2.22 -30.29
N ASN A 38 -1.58 2.72 -30.96
CA ASN A 38 -1.46 3.74 -32.01
C ASN A 38 -1.34 5.19 -31.50
N THR A 39 -1.20 5.42 -30.20
CA THR A 39 -1.26 6.77 -29.62
C THR A 39 0.08 7.35 -29.14
N TYR A 40 1.22 6.63 -29.25
CA TYR A 40 2.47 7.04 -28.58
C TYR A 40 3.76 6.31 -29.03
N ARG A 41 4.91 6.65 -28.39
CA ARG A 41 6.25 6.08 -28.64
C ARG A 41 6.34 4.62 -28.16
N HIS A 42 7.02 3.78 -28.94
CA HIS A 42 7.15 2.33 -28.70
C HIS A 42 7.77 1.97 -27.34
N ASP A 43 8.75 2.74 -26.87
CA ASP A 43 9.47 2.46 -25.62
C ASP A 43 8.56 2.62 -24.37
N ASP A 44 7.75 3.68 -24.34
CA ASP A 44 6.80 3.93 -23.25
C ASP A 44 5.69 2.86 -23.21
N HIS A 45 5.38 2.26 -24.37
CA HIS A 45 4.39 1.17 -24.49
C HIS A 45 4.90 -0.07 -23.77
N TYR A 46 6.17 -0.36 -23.98
CA TYR A 46 6.85 -1.48 -23.37
C TYR A 46 6.95 -1.34 -21.85
N GLU A 47 7.34 -0.15 -21.36
CA GLU A 47 7.47 0.10 -19.92
C GLU A 47 6.12 -0.01 -19.20
N LEU A 48 5.05 0.55 -19.77
CA LEU A 48 3.70 0.43 -19.21
C LEU A 48 3.20 -1.02 -19.17
N LEU A 49 3.36 -1.77 -20.26
CA LEU A 49 2.96 -3.18 -20.29
C LEU A 49 3.74 -4.02 -19.29
N LYS A 50 5.03 -3.74 -19.08
CA LYS A 50 5.85 -4.41 -18.08
C LYS A 50 5.28 -4.22 -16.66
N ILE A 51 4.91 -2.99 -16.30
CA ILE A 51 4.29 -2.66 -15.01
C ILE A 51 2.94 -3.37 -14.86
N LEU A 52 2.08 -3.28 -15.89
CA LEU A 52 0.75 -3.89 -15.83
C LEU A 52 0.81 -5.41 -15.70
N ARG A 53 1.82 -6.07 -16.27
CA ARG A 53 1.99 -7.53 -16.16
C ARG A 53 2.20 -8.04 -14.73
N GLU A 54 2.70 -7.20 -13.82
CA GLU A 54 2.91 -7.59 -12.43
C GLU A 54 1.60 -7.87 -11.70
N HIS A 55 0.49 -7.31 -12.20
CA HIS A 55 -0.81 -7.35 -11.53
C HIS A 55 -1.97 -7.79 -12.44
N PHE A 56 -1.78 -7.81 -13.76
CA PHE A 56 -2.83 -8.09 -14.74
C PHE A 56 -2.38 -9.09 -15.81
N ALA A 57 -3.31 -9.94 -16.25
CA ALA A 57 -3.11 -10.77 -17.43
C ALA A 57 -3.18 -9.87 -18.69
N LEU A 58 -2.14 -9.91 -19.51
CA LEU A 58 -2.06 -9.12 -20.73
C LEU A 58 -2.65 -9.88 -21.91
N GLU A 59 -3.65 -9.29 -22.55
CA GLU A 59 -4.21 -9.75 -23.82
C GLU A 59 -3.91 -8.71 -24.90
N VAL A 60 -3.33 -9.14 -26.03
CA VAL A 60 -3.07 -8.23 -27.15
C VAL A 60 -4.12 -8.45 -28.24
N LEU A 61 -4.77 -7.36 -28.64
CA LEU A 61 -5.72 -7.34 -29.74
C LEU A 61 -5.04 -6.76 -30.98
N GLY A 62 -4.77 -7.60 -31.98
CA GLY A 62 -4.13 -7.19 -33.24
C GLY A 62 -2.69 -7.71 -33.39
N PRO A 63 -1.97 -7.26 -34.45
CA PRO A 63 -0.61 -7.70 -34.68
C PRO A 63 0.31 -7.27 -33.53
N VAL A 64 1.00 -8.24 -32.93
CA VAL A 64 1.98 -8.02 -31.87
C VAL A 64 3.30 -7.59 -32.52
N PRO A 65 3.83 -6.39 -32.23
CA PRO A 65 5.19 -6.02 -32.56
C PRO A 65 6.19 -7.08 -32.06
N LYS A 66 7.22 -7.40 -32.85
CA LYS A 66 8.17 -8.47 -32.52
C LYS A 66 8.83 -8.29 -31.16
N GLU A 67 8.98 -7.04 -30.73
CA GLU A 67 9.57 -6.66 -29.45
C GLU A 67 8.65 -6.99 -28.24
N LEU A 68 7.34 -7.13 -28.46
CA LEU A 68 6.34 -7.49 -27.45
C LEU A 68 6.05 -8.99 -27.39
N GLU A 69 6.51 -9.76 -28.38
CA GLU A 69 6.39 -11.22 -28.38
C GLU A 69 6.93 -11.89 -27.10
N PRO A 70 8.07 -11.49 -26.50
CA PRO A 70 8.57 -12.10 -25.27
C PRO A 70 7.68 -11.84 -24.05
N LEU A 71 6.98 -10.70 -24.01
CA LEU A 71 6.08 -10.34 -22.92
C LEU A 71 4.74 -11.10 -23.01
N VAL A 72 4.30 -11.42 -24.23
CA VAL A 72 3.03 -12.12 -24.52
C VAL A 72 3.22 -13.65 -24.57
N ALA A 73 4.36 -14.14 -25.05
CA ALA A 73 4.63 -15.57 -25.25
C ALA A 73 4.83 -16.38 -23.95
N LEU A 74 5.04 -15.71 -22.81
CA LEU A 74 5.08 -16.36 -21.49
C LEU A 74 3.68 -16.74 -20.95
N ALA A 75 2.61 -16.38 -21.66
CA ALA A 75 1.26 -16.85 -21.40
C ALA A 75 0.87 -18.02 -22.32
N LYS A 76 1.62 -19.13 -22.28
CA LYS A 76 1.02 -20.43 -22.65
C LYS A 76 0.35 -20.99 -21.41
N PRO A 77 -0.96 -21.30 -21.45
CA PRO A 77 -1.67 -21.77 -20.28
C PRO A 77 -1.14 -23.16 -19.92
N ALA A 78 -0.51 -23.28 -18.75
CA ALA A 78 -0.50 -24.57 -18.07
C ALA A 78 -1.98 -24.93 -17.87
N ALA A 79 -2.36 -26.13 -18.31
CA ALA A 79 -3.71 -26.65 -18.21
C ALA A 79 -4.29 -26.34 -16.83
N VAL A 80 -5.50 -25.78 -16.82
CA VAL A 80 -6.28 -25.52 -15.62
C VAL A 80 -6.58 -26.88 -14.99
N GLU A 81 -5.69 -27.35 -14.12
CA GLU A 81 -6.10 -28.27 -13.07
C GLU A 81 -7.08 -27.52 -12.20
N ALA A 82 -8.27 -28.09 -12.04
CA ALA A 82 -9.34 -27.57 -11.23
C ALA A 82 -8.78 -27.14 -9.87
N VAL A 83 -8.69 -25.83 -9.67
CA VAL A 83 -8.28 -25.23 -8.40
C VAL A 83 -9.33 -25.65 -7.39
N LYS A 84 -8.98 -26.64 -6.56
CA LYS A 84 -9.69 -26.91 -5.31
C LYS A 84 -9.84 -25.58 -4.59
N PRO A 85 -11.03 -25.29 -4.01
CA PRO A 85 -11.29 -24.02 -3.35
C PRO A 85 -10.13 -23.73 -2.37
N PRO A 86 -9.55 -22.52 -2.37
CA PRO A 86 -8.35 -22.23 -1.60
C PRO A 86 -8.66 -22.43 -0.11
N SER A 87 -8.24 -23.59 0.40
CA SER A 87 -8.32 -23.94 1.80
C SER A 87 -7.10 -23.35 2.52
N LYS A 88 -7.19 -22.05 2.82
CA LYS A 88 -6.58 -21.28 3.94
C LYS A 88 -6.37 -19.81 3.53
N PRO A 89 -6.65 -18.84 4.42
CA PRO A 89 -6.48 -17.42 4.11
C PRO A 89 -5.01 -17.08 3.85
N VAL A 90 -4.76 -16.25 2.83
CA VAL A 90 -3.46 -15.63 2.56
C VAL A 90 -3.02 -14.91 3.85
N GLN A 91 -1.87 -15.28 4.41
CA GLN A 91 -1.35 -14.62 5.62
C GLN A 91 -0.98 -13.17 5.27
N ILE A 92 -1.89 -12.23 5.54
CA ILE A 92 -1.73 -10.80 5.27
C ILE A 92 -0.58 -10.21 6.10
N VAL A 93 -0.34 -10.76 7.29
CA VAL A 93 0.73 -10.34 8.20
C VAL A 93 1.87 -11.34 8.13
N LYS A 94 3.05 -10.89 7.68
CA LYS A 94 4.27 -11.69 7.76
C LYS A 94 4.76 -11.67 9.19
N ARG A 95 4.88 -12.84 9.82
CA ARG A 95 5.48 -12.94 11.16
C ARG A 95 6.99 -12.93 11.06
N PHE A 96 7.62 -11.97 11.72
CA PHE A 96 9.06 -11.97 11.91
C PHE A 96 9.33 -12.58 13.28
N SER A 97 9.76 -13.85 13.28
CA SER A 97 9.87 -14.70 14.47
C SER A 97 10.51 -13.98 15.67
N ALA A 98 9.83 -14.02 16.83
CA ALA A 98 10.14 -13.39 18.11
C ALA A 98 9.76 -11.90 18.32
N ARG A 99 9.07 -11.26 17.36
CA ARG A 99 8.63 -9.85 17.50
C ARG A 99 7.20 -9.65 18.02
N ASP A 100 6.99 -8.47 18.59
CA ASP A 100 5.67 -8.04 19.05
C ASP A 100 4.66 -8.08 17.89
N PRO A 101 3.46 -8.67 18.09
CA PRO A 101 2.46 -8.80 17.03
C PRO A 101 1.97 -7.46 16.47
N LEU A 102 2.01 -6.37 17.24
CA LEU A 102 1.63 -5.05 16.76
C LEU A 102 2.68 -4.47 15.81
N GLU A 103 3.97 -4.67 16.10
CA GLU A 103 5.06 -4.26 15.21
C GLU A 103 4.96 -4.96 13.86
N ASP A 104 4.76 -6.28 13.85
CA ASP A 104 4.61 -7.05 12.61
C ASP A 104 3.42 -6.58 11.76
N VAL A 105 2.32 -6.19 12.42
CA VAL A 105 1.18 -5.56 11.74
C VAL A 105 1.60 -4.23 11.10
N VAL A 106 2.24 -3.35 11.87
CA VAL A 106 2.67 -2.03 11.38
C VAL A 106 3.66 -2.16 10.23
N VAL A 107 4.61 -3.09 10.32
CA VAL A 107 5.55 -3.44 9.25
C VAL A 107 4.80 -3.86 8.00
N SER A 108 3.89 -4.84 8.13
CA SER A 108 3.12 -5.38 7.00
C SER A 108 2.30 -4.29 6.32
N VAL A 109 1.70 -3.36 7.09
CA VAL A 109 0.96 -2.22 6.54
C VAL A 109 1.88 -1.26 5.80
N LEU A 110 3.02 -0.89 6.38
CA LEU A 110 3.96 0.04 5.76
C LEU A 110 4.59 -0.54 4.48
N GLU A 111 4.92 -1.85 4.47
CA GLU A 111 5.33 -2.56 3.27
C GLU A 111 4.23 -2.52 2.19
N ALA A 112 2.97 -2.78 2.56
CA ALA A 112 1.84 -2.73 1.63
C ALA A 112 1.61 -1.32 1.04
N LEU A 113 1.98 -0.26 1.77
CA LEU A 113 1.97 1.12 1.30
C LEU A 113 3.23 1.50 0.48
N GLY A 114 4.13 0.54 0.27
CA GLY A 114 5.32 0.65 -0.57
C GLY A 114 6.50 1.32 0.11
N PHE A 115 6.60 1.23 1.44
CA PHE A 115 7.80 1.65 2.18
C PHE A 115 8.78 0.49 2.34
N SER A 116 10.08 0.81 2.35
CA SER A 116 11.10 -0.09 2.87
C SER A 116 11.14 0.04 4.39
N VAL A 117 10.99 -1.05 5.11
CA VAL A 117 10.84 -1.04 6.57
C VAL A 117 12.05 -1.68 7.26
N LYS A 118 12.49 -1.06 8.34
CA LYS A 118 13.42 -1.59 9.33
C LYS A 118 12.73 -1.61 10.69
N VAL A 119 13.14 -2.53 11.53
CA VAL A 119 12.56 -2.84 12.83
C VAL A 119 13.68 -2.94 13.84
N ASP A 120 13.38 -2.67 15.11
CA ASP A 120 14.37 -2.58 16.18
C ASP A 120 15.57 -1.72 15.76
N HIS A 121 15.29 -0.67 14.97
CA HIS A 121 16.32 0.03 14.22
C HIS A 121 17.05 0.97 15.16
N ARG A 122 18.32 0.68 15.40
CA ARG A 122 19.19 1.54 16.20
C ARG A 122 19.77 2.65 15.33
N ILE A 123 19.44 3.88 15.69
CA ILE A 123 19.92 5.09 15.03
C ILE A 123 20.83 5.82 16.00
N VAL A 124 22.05 6.15 15.55
CA VAL A 124 22.97 6.98 16.33
C VAL A 124 22.40 8.40 16.38
N SER A 125 22.16 8.89 17.59
CA SER A 125 21.62 10.21 17.88
C SER A 125 22.63 11.32 17.59
N ARG A 126 22.18 12.57 17.61
CA ARG A 126 23.05 13.75 17.53
C ARG A 126 24.08 13.82 18.67
N ALA A 127 23.78 13.21 19.81
CA ALA A 127 24.67 13.16 20.97
C ALA A 127 25.60 11.94 20.96
N GLY A 128 25.56 11.10 19.91
CA GLY A 128 26.38 9.90 19.80
C GLY A 128 25.85 8.69 20.59
N THR A 129 24.64 8.77 21.13
CA THR A 129 23.96 7.65 21.81
C THR A 129 23.08 6.88 20.84
N GLU A 130 22.84 5.59 21.07
CA GLU A 130 21.89 4.82 20.25
C GLU A 130 20.45 5.07 20.72
N VAL A 131 19.56 5.38 19.76
CA VAL A 131 18.10 5.42 19.95
C VAL A 131 17.52 4.23 19.19
N GLU A 132 16.83 3.35 19.91
CA GLU A 132 16.11 2.23 19.33
C GLU A 132 14.71 2.69 18.89
N VAL A 133 14.36 2.35 17.66
CA VAL A 133 13.06 2.66 17.06
C VAL A 133 12.35 1.36 16.71
N ASP A 134 11.16 1.15 17.28
CA ASP A 134 10.34 -0.05 17.07
C ASP A 134 10.19 -0.34 15.55
N VAL A 135 9.70 0.65 14.78
CA VAL A 135 9.58 0.56 13.32
C VAL A 135 10.03 1.86 12.65
N TRP A 136 10.97 1.75 11.71
CA TRP A 136 11.46 2.83 10.86
C TRP A 136 11.18 2.51 9.39
N ALA A 137 10.41 3.36 8.72
CA ALA A 137 10.05 3.15 7.32
C ALA A 137 10.51 4.30 6.43
N GLU A 138 11.05 3.98 5.26
CA GLU A 138 11.56 4.95 4.31
C GLU A 138 11.03 4.69 2.90
N LYS A 139 10.78 5.77 2.15
CA LYS A 139 10.42 5.72 0.74
C LYS A 139 11.05 6.90 0.01
N ALA A 140 11.61 6.65 -1.16
CA ALA A 140 12.04 7.72 -2.05
C ALA A 140 10.80 8.37 -2.68
N VAL A 141 10.65 9.68 -2.51
CA VAL A 141 9.56 10.46 -3.11
C VAL A 141 10.21 11.65 -3.80
N GLY A 142 10.39 11.56 -5.13
CA GLY A 142 11.18 12.56 -5.86
C GLY A 142 12.63 12.57 -5.40
N ASP A 143 13.12 13.73 -4.99
CA ASP A 143 14.48 13.95 -4.47
C ASP A 143 14.59 13.80 -2.95
N MET A 144 13.47 13.59 -2.24
CA MET A 144 13.44 13.44 -0.79
C MET A 144 13.32 11.98 -0.34
N ARG A 145 13.97 11.67 0.78
CA ARG A 145 13.73 10.43 1.52
C ARG A 145 12.64 10.68 2.55
N PHE A 146 11.41 10.28 2.22
CA PHE A 146 10.28 10.34 3.14
C PHE A 146 10.47 9.26 4.21
N ALA A 147 10.44 9.67 5.48
CA ALA A 147 10.72 8.80 6.61
C ALA A 147 9.58 8.82 7.61
N ILE A 148 9.23 7.64 8.12
CA ILE A 148 8.20 7.42 9.11
C ILE A 148 8.85 6.77 10.32
N TYR A 149 8.66 7.40 11.47
CA TYR A 149 8.91 6.81 12.77
C TYR A 149 7.60 6.23 13.29
N ALA A 150 7.60 4.97 13.70
CA ALA A 150 6.46 4.34 14.33
C ALA A 150 6.87 3.68 15.64
N SER A 151 6.20 4.07 16.73
CA SER A 151 6.31 3.38 18.01
C SER A 151 5.06 2.55 18.30
N CYS A 152 5.27 1.30 18.70
CA CYS A 152 4.24 0.29 18.90
C CYS A 152 4.13 -0.07 20.39
N LYS A 153 3.04 0.31 21.05
CA LYS A 153 2.80 0.04 22.47
C LYS A 153 1.69 -0.99 22.64
N ASN A 154 2.03 -2.27 22.50
CA ASN A 154 1.08 -3.38 22.57
C ASN A 154 0.77 -3.81 24.02
N TRP A 155 0.19 -2.90 24.80
CA TRP A 155 -0.02 -3.10 26.24
C TRP A 155 -1.48 -3.30 26.60
N ASP A 156 -1.74 -4.00 27.70
CA ASP A 156 -3.09 -4.17 28.26
C ASP A 156 -3.59 -2.90 28.99
N ARG A 157 -2.69 -1.94 29.26
CA ARG A 157 -3.02 -0.64 29.88
C ARG A 157 -2.97 0.48 28.85
N PRO A 158 -3.78 1.56 29.02
CA PRO A 158 -3.72 2.72 28.15
C PRO A 158 -2.35 3.40 28.18
N VAL A 159 -1.94 3.95 27.03
CA VAL A 159 -0.77 4.81 26.94
C VAL A 159 -1.04 6.15 27.64
N GLU A 160 -0.08 6.59 28.44
CA GLU A 160 -0.13 7.83 29.22
C GLU A 160 0.78 8.92 28.64
N VAL A 161 0.59 10.16 29.09
CA VAL A 161 1.33 11.36 28.62
C VAL A 161 2.85 11.17 28.73
N GLY A 162 3.33 10.53 29.79
CA GLY A 162 4.76 10.30 29.99
C GLY A 162 5.41 9.51 28.85
N VAL A 163 4.70 8.52 28.31
CA VAL A 163 5.16 7.70 27.18
C VAL A 163 5.23 8.55 25.92
N VAL A 164 4.21 9.37 25.64
CA VAL A 164 4.19 10.25 24.47
C VAL A 164 5.38 11.21 24.50
N ARG A 165 5.65 11.83 25.65
CA ARG A 165 6.79 12.75 25.82
C ARG A 165 8.13 12.06 25.68
N GLU A 166 8.24 10.83 26.17
CA GLU A 166 9.46 10.04 26.02
C GLU A 166 9.73 9.75 24.53
N GLU A 167 8.72 9.28 23.79
CA GLU A 167 8.83 9.03 22.35
C GLU A 167 9.15 10.32 21.57
N PHE A 168 8.50 11.43 21.94
CA PHE A 168 8.81 12.73 21.34
C PHE A 168 10.26 13.15 21.60
N GLY A 169 10.74 12.99 22.84
CA GLY A 169 12.11 13.26 23.23
C GLY A 169 13.12 12.42 22.44
N ARG A 170 12.83 11.12 22.24
CA ARG A 170 13.65 10.22 21.40
C ARG A 170 13.74 10.73 19.96
N ILE A 171 12.61 11.13 19.37
CA ILE A 171 12.56 11.68 18.01
C ILE A 171 13.43 12.95 17.88
N LEU A 172 13.41 13.84 18.87
CA LEU A 172 14.22 15.07 18.84
C LEU A 172 15.73 14.82 18.89
N GLN A 173 16.15 13.64 19.38
CA GLN A 173 17.56 13.24 19.42
C GLN A 173 18.05 12.63 18.10
N LEU A 174 17.14 12.23 17.20
CA LEU A 174 17.51 11.65 15.91
C LEU A 174 18.30 12.65 15.05
N PRO A 175 19.21 12.17 14.16
CA PRO A 175 19.98 13.04 13.27
C PRO A 175 19.10 14.02 12.49
N PHE A 176 17.97 13.52 11.98
CA PHE A 176 16.92 14.31 11.35
C PHE A 176 15.56 13.92 11.88
N ILE A 177 14.61 14.85 11.78
CA ILE A 177 13.24 14.63 12.23
C ILE A 177 12.48 13.85 11.15
N PRO A 178 11.81 12.74 11.47
CA PRO A 178 11.00 11.99 10.52
C PRO A 178 9.80 12.84 10.05
N HIS A 179 9.34 12.58 8.83
CA HIS A 179 8.25 13.33 8.20
C HIS A 179 6.90 13.00 8.82
N VAL A 180 6.73 11.75 9.27
CA VAL A 180 5.56 11.30 10.01
C VAL A 180 6.00 10.60 11.27
N ARG A 181 5.35 10.93 12.38
CA ARG A 181 5.51 10.30 13.68
C ARG A 181 4.22 9.55 13.96
N VAL A 182 4.30 8.25 14.14
CA VAL A 182 3.15 7.39 14.42
C VAL A 182 3.33 6.79 15.80
N ILE A 183 2.27 6.79 16.60
CA ILE A 183 2.20 6.02 17.82
C ILE A 183 0.95 5.13 17.76
N VAL A 184 1.17 3.83 17.92
CA VAL A 184 0.12 2.81 17.78
C VAL A 184 -0.02 2.07 19.11
N ALA A 185 -1.25 1.97 19.62
CA ALA A 185 -1.53 1.21 20.83
C ALA A 185 -3.00 0.77 20.87
N PRO A 186 -3.37 -0.19 21.73
CA PRO A 186 -4.77 -0.55 21.97
C PRO A 186 -5.62 0.63 22.42
N PHE A 187 -5.12 1.38 23.41
CA PHE A 187 -5.84 2.48 24.04
C PHE A 187 -4.87 3.59 24.48
N PHE A 188 -5.37 4.83 24.50
CA PHE A 188 -4.68 5.98 25.07
C PHE A 188 -5.58 6.67 26.11
N THR A 189 -4.98 7.31 27.10
CA THR A 189 -5.73 8.28 27.91
C THR A 189 -6.05 9.52 27.06
N GLU A 190 -7.13 10.23 27.39
CA GLU A 190 -7.50 11.46 26.66
C GLU A 190 -6.42 12.54 26.74
N SER A 191 -5.70 12.62 27.87
CA SER A 191 -4.56 13.52 28.02
C SER A 191 -3.39 13.11 27.12
N ALA A 192 -3.09 11.80 27.01
CA ALA A 192 -2.04 11.31 26.11
C ALA A 192 -2.37 11.60 24.64
N LYS A 193 -3.63 11.44 24.21
CA LYS A 193 -4.04 11.79 22.84
C LYS A 193 -3.85 13.28 22.55
N LYS A 194 -4.27 14.14 23.46
CA LYS A 194 -4.09 15.60 23.32
C LYS A 194 -2.62 15.99 23.21
N GLU A 195 -1.77 15.41 24.06
CA GLU A 195 -0.31 15.64 24.00
C GLU A 195 0.25 15.14 22.66
N ALA A 196 -0.09 13.92 22.25
CA ALA A 196 0.41 13.31 21.02
C ALA A 196 0.03 14.15 19.78
N TYR A 197 -1.20 14.64 19.71
CA TYR A 197 -1.61 15.54 18.63
C TYR A 197 -0.88 16.88 18.65
N ALA A 198 -0.64 17.46 19.84
CA ALA A 198 0.13 18.70 19.98
C ALA A 198 1.59 18.51 19.51
N ASP A 199 2.17 17.34 19.77
CA ASP A 199 3.52 16.95 19.35
C ASP A 199 3.57 16.42 17.90
N GLY A 200 2.46 16.46 17.17
CA GLY A 200 2.39 16.09 15.75
C GLY A 200 2.45 14.59 15.48
N PHE A 201 2.07 13.75 16.44
CA PHE A 201 1.87 12.33 16.21
C PHE A 201 0.56 12.03 15.50
N VAL A 202 0.61 11.04 14.61
CA VAL A 202 -0.53 10.27 14.14
C VAL A 202 -0.80 9.19 15.19
N VAL A 203 -1.90 9.36 15.92
CA VAL A 203 -2.34 8.39 16.94
C VAL A 203 -3.23 7.34 16.30
N ILE A 204 -2.90 6.06 16.48
CA ILE A 204 -3.69 4.94 15.99
C ILE A 204 -4.10 4.06 17.17
N GLU A 205 -5.40 4.08 17.49
CA GLU A 205 -6.01 3.19 18.49
C GLU A 205 -6.46 1.89 17.82
N THR A 206 -5.83 0.77 18.19
CA THR A 206 -6.24 -0.54 17.69
C THR A 206 -7.46 -1.07 18.40
N GLY A 207 -7.84 -0.53 19.56
CA GLY A 207 -9.04 -0.89 20.33
C GLY A 207 -8.96 -2.24 21.06
N GLU A 208 -7.88 -2.98 20.86
CA GLU A 208 -7.57 -4.24 21.54
C GLU A 208 -6.08 -4.55 21.34
N LYS A 209 -5.52 -5.31 22.28
CA LYS A 209 -4.14 -5.79 22.21
C LYS A 209 -3.98 -6.72 21.01
N ALA A 210 -2.91 -6.53 20.24
CA ALA A 210 -2.59 -7.40 19.12
C ALA A 210 -2.13 -8.77 19.64
N ALA A 211 -2.75 -9.82 19.11
CA ALA A 211 -2.47 -11.23 19.36
C ALA A 211 -2.71 -12.01 18.07
N GLU A 212 -2.16 -13.22 17.97
CA GLU A 212 -2.23 -14.06 16.75
C GLU A 212 -3.66 -14.23 16.20
N GLU A 213 -4.64 -14.33 17.09
CA GLU A 213 -6.06 -14.51 16.77
C GLU A 213 -6.75 -13.28 16.18
N ASN A 214 -6.20 -12.06 16.36
CA ASN A 214 -6.82 -10.81 15.90
C ASN A 214 -5.95 -9.97 14.97
N LEU A 215 -4.80 -10.48 14.51
CA LEU A 215 -3.84 -9.75 13.66
C LEU A 215 -4.48 -9.13 12.42
N GLU A 216 -5.36 -9.84 11.73
CA GLU A 216 -6.02 -9.32 10.53
C GLU A 216 -6.90 -8.10 10.83
N LYS A 217 -7.63 -8.14 11.94
CA LYS A 217 -8.47 -7.04 12.39
C LYS A 217 -7.64 -5.82 12.78
N VAL A 218 -6.53 -6.04 13.50
CA VAL A 218 -5.59 -4.98 13.87
C VAL A 218 -4.93 -4.40 12.60
N TYR A 219 -4.53 -5.24 11.65
CA TYR A 219 -3.99 -4.83 10.36
C TYR A 219 -4.94 -3.90 9.62
N GLN A 220 -6.22 -4.26 9.47
CA GLN A 220 -7.18 -3.42 8.77
C GLN A 220 -7.34 -2.05 9.44
N ARG A 221 -7.38 -1.99 10.78
CA ARG A 221 -7.47 -0.72 11.52
C ARG A 221 -6.27 0.19 11.28
N VAL A 222 -5.06 -0.38 11.33
CA VAL A 222 -3.81 0.37 11.09
C VAL A 222 -3.72 0.80 9.63
N TYR A 223 -3.99 -0.12 8.69
CA TYR A 223 -3.99 0.13 7.25
C TYR A 223 -4.96 1.25 6.88
N GLU A 224 -6.21 1.19 7.32
CA GLU A 224 -7.19 2.23 7.01
C GLU A 224 -6.75 3.61 7.48
N LYS A 225 -6.16 3.73 8.67
CA LYS A 225 -5.72 5.02 9.20
C LYS A 225 -4.52 5.57 8.44
N LEU A 226 -3.49 4.75 8.21
CA LEU A 226 -2.32 5.17 7.45
C LEU A 226 -2.66 5.44 5.99
N ASN A 227 -3.45 4.57 5.36
CA ASN A 227 -3.91 4.76 3.99
C ASN A 227 -4.74 6.05 3.86
N LYS A 228 -5.65 6.35 4.79
CA LYS A 228 -6.39 7.64 4.78
C LYS A 228 -5.47 8.84 4.96
N LEU A 229 -4.44 8.75 5.81
CA LEU A 229 -3.44 9.81 5.97
C LEU A 229 -2.73 10.10 4.64
N PHE A 230 -2.29 9.07 3.94
CA PHE A 230 -1.58 9.23 2.66
C PHE A 230 -2.52 9.55 1.49
N MET A 231 -3.73 9.00 1.46
CA MET A 231 -4.74 9.27 0.42
C MET A 231 -5.45 10.60 0.58
N GLY A 232 -5.57 11.13 1.81
CA GLY A 232 -6.24 12.40 2.09
C GLY A 232 -5.54 13.61 1.44
N VAL A 233 -4.28 13.44 1.05
CA VAL A 233 -3.47 14.44 0.33
C VAL A 233 -3.47 14.22 -1.19
N VAL A 234 -4.15 13.18 -1.66
CA VAL A 234 -4.14 12.79 -3.07
C VAL A 234 -5.13 13.64 -3.87
N PRO A 235 -4.77 14.11 -5.08
CA PRO A 235 -5.67 14.85 -5.94
C PRO A 235 -7.02 14.13 -6.17
N LYS A 236 -8.12 14.90 -6.20
CA LYS A 236 -9.51 14.40 -6.32
C LYS A 236 -9.72 13.28 -7.34
N TRP A 237 -9.00 13.32 -8.46
CA TRP A 237 -9.15 12.33 -9.52
C TRP A 237 -8.77 10.89 -9.10
N MET A 238 -7.80 10.69 -8.20
CA MET A 238 -7.50 9.34 -7.68
C MET A 238 -8.54 8.89 -6.66
N GLN A 239 -9.17 9.81 -5.94
CA GLN A 239 -10.28 9.49 -5.04
C GLN A 239 -11.48 8.99 -5.87
N GLU A 240 -11.80 9.67 -6.96
CA GLU A 240 -12.83 9.26 -7.91
C GLU A 240 -12.51 7.90 -8.57
N LEU A 241 -11.22 7.63 -8.87
CA LEU A 241 -10.80 6.34 -9.40
C LEU A 241 -10.97 5.21 -8.38
N ALA A 242 -10.58 5.44 -7.12
CA ALA A 242 -10.74 4.47 -6.03
C ALA A 242 -12.23 4.19 -5.74
N GLU A 243 -13.09 5.21 -5.77
CA GLU A 243 -14.54 5.02 -5.63
C GLU A 243 -15.12 4.20 -6.78
N LYS A 244 -14.76 4.51 -8.03
CA LYS A 244 -15.21 3.72 -9.19
C LYS A 244 -14.76 2.26 -9.09
N ALA A 245 -13.50 2.01 -8.70
CA ALA A 245 -12.99 0.66 -8.51
C ALA A 245 -13.76 -0.09 -7.41
N ARG A 246 -14.12 0.60 -6.32
CA ARG A 246 -14.94 0.03 -5.25
C ARG A 246 -16.35 -0.30 -5.72
N THR A 247 -17.02 0.58 -6.46
CA THR A 247 -18.35 0.31 -7.03
C THR A 247 -18.33 -0.93 -7.92
N ILE A 248 -17.32 -1.06 -8.78
CA ILE A 248 -17.15 -2.23 -9.65
C ILE A 248 -16.95 -3.50 -8.81
N ALA A 249 -16.16 -3.45 -7.74
CA ALA A 249 -15.97 -4.60 -6.85
C ALA A 249 -17.27 -5.02 -6.14
N GLU A 250 -18.09 -4.06 -5.70
CA GLU A 250 -19.41 -4.33 -5.11
C GLU A 250 -20.39 -4.95 -6.14
N GLU A 251 -20.37 -4.48 -7.39
CA GLU A 251 -21.16 -5.07 -8.49
C GLU A 251 -20.72 -6.50 -8.80
N ILE A 252 -19.42 -6.78 -8.87
CA ILE A 252 -18.87 -8.13 -9.06
C ILE A 252 -19.31 -9.06 -7.93
N LYS A 253 -19.27 -8.58 -6.68
CA LYS A 253 -19.73 -9.36 -5.53
C LYS A 253 -21.21 -9.71 -5.64
N LYS A 254 -22.05 -8.74 -6.02
CA LYS A 254 -23.49 -8.96 -6.20
C LYS A 254 -23.78 -9.96 -7.32
N LEU A 255 -23.07 -9.88 -8.44
CA LEU A 255 -23.15 -10.86 -9.53
C LEU A 255 -22.76 -12.27 -9.07
N SER A 256 -21.72 -12.39 -8.23
CA SER A 256 -21.31 -13.68 -7.65
C SER A 256 -22.39 -14.27 -6.75
N GLU A 257 -23.02 -13.45 -5.90
CA GLU A 257 -24.11 -13.87 -5.01
C GLU A 257 -25.38 -14.29 -5.80
N GLU A 258 -25.67 -13.61 -6.90
CA GLU A 258 -26.77 -13.97 -7.81
C GLU A 258 -26.49 -15.27 -8.57
N LEU A 259 -25.24 -15.49 -9.01
CA LEU A 259 -24.79 -16.73 -9.63
C LEU A 259 -24.85 -17.92 -8.66
N GLU A 260 -24.46 -17.74 -7.41
CA GLU A 260 -24.58 -18.79 -6.38
C GLU A 260 -26.03 -19.15 -6.09
N LYS A 261 -26.93 -18.16 -6.04
CA LYS A 261 -28.38 -18.40 -5.90
C LYS A 261 -28.96 -19.12 -7.12
N ALA A 262 -28.53 -18.78 -8.33
CA ALA A 262 -28.95 -19.45 -9.55
C ALA A 262 -28.41 -20.89 -9.65
N ALA A 263 -27.17 -21.13 -9.21
CA ALA A 263 -26.56 -22.45 -9.14
C ALA A 263 -27.20 -23.34 -8.05
N GLY A 264 -27.75 -22.73 -6.99
CA GLY A 264 -28.48 -23.40 -5.91
C GLY A 264 -29.88 -23.93 -6.29
N ILE A 265 -30.36 -23.70 -7.52
CA ILE A 265 -31.69 -24.17 -8.00
C ILE A 265 -31.58 -25.51 -8.76
N ALA A 266 -30.39 -26.06 -8.94
CA ALA A 266 -30.20 -27.42 -9.46
C ALA A 266 -30.10 -28.46 -8.34
N ARG A 267 -31.21 -28.72 -7.64
CA ARG A 267 -31.45 -29.97 -6.90
C ARG A 267 -32.89 -30.42 -7.07
#